data_AF-A0A1V4RX80-F1
#
_entry.id   AF-A0A1V4RX80-F1
#
_cell.length_a   1.000
_cell.length_b   1.000
_cell.length_c   1.000
_cell.angle_alpha   90.00
_cell.angle_beta   90.00
_cell.angle_gamma   90.00
#
_symmetry.space_group_name_H-M   'P 1'
#
loop_
_entity.id
_entity.type
_entity.pdbx_description
1 polymer ?
#
loop_
_entity_poly.entity_id
_entity_poly.type
_entity_poly.pdbx_seq_one_letter_code
_entity_poly.pdbx_strand_id
1 'polypeptide(L)'
;LFVKMAEGYELTDDVKAKIRATIRSNASPRHVPAKIIKVPDIPYTLNMKKVELAVKKVIHGQPVLNKDALRNPEVLDYFLDLEELQED
;
A
#
# COMPACT_ATOMS: atom_id res chain seq x y z
N LEU A 1 1.62 4.10 4.04
CA LEU A 1 2.49 2.98 3.62
C LEU A 1 1.64 1.72 3.58
N PHE A 2 1.60 1.03 2.44
CA PHE A 2 0.91 -0.25 2.31
C PHE A 2 1.93 -1.38 2.40
N VAL A 3 1.59 -2.43 3.15
CA VAL A 3 2.49 -3.55 3.44
C VAL A 3 1.79 -4.86 3.14
N LYS A 4 2.39 -5.67 2.26
CA LYS A 4 2.05 -7.09 2.11
C LYS A 4 2.89 -7.88 3.11
N MET A 5 2.24 -8.58 4.03
CA MET A 5 2.94 -9.44 4.99
C MET A 5 3.41 -10.73 4.33
N ALA A 6 4.51 -11.29 4.83
CA ALA A 6 4.89 -12.65 4.49
C ALA A 6 3.85 -13.64 5.05
N GLU A 7 3.75 -14.81 4.44
CA GLU A 7 2.85 -15.86 4.89
C GLU A 7 3.15 -16.26 6.34
N GLY A 8 2.10 -16.37 7.16
CA GLY A 8 2.22 -16.65 8.59
C GLY A 8 2.59 -15.44 9.47
N TYR A 9 2.73 -14.24 8.90
CA TYR A 9 3.03 -13.02 9.66
C TYR A 9 1.87 -12.03 9.64
N GLU A 10 1.70 -11.32 10.76
CA GLU A 10 0.70 -10.27 10.92
C GLU A 10 1.33 -8.90 11.13
N LEU A 11 0.60 -7.86 10.73
CA LEU A 11 1.01 -6.47 10.93
C LEU A 11 0.65 -6.04 12.36
N THR A 12 1.47 -6.45 13.32
CA THR A 12 1.32 -6.07 14.74
C THR A 12 1.83 -4.64 15.00
N ASP A 13 1.50 -4.08 16.15
CA ASP A 13 1.98 -2.75 16.54
C ASP A 13 3.50 -2.72 16.74
N ASP A 14 4.10 -3.82 17.21
CA ASP A 14 5.57 -3.96 17.29
C ASP A 14 6.22 -3.88 15.91
N VAL A 15 5.63 -4.54 14.91
CA VAL A 15 6.10 -4.47 13.52
C VAL A 15 5.95 -3.05 12.98
N LYS A 16 4.81 -2.39 13.21
CA LYS A 16 4.61 -0.99 12.81
C LYS A 16 5.61 -0.05 13.48
N ALA A 17 5.89 -0.23 14.78
CA ALA A 17 6.86 0.57 15.52
C ALA A 17 8.28 0.38 14.97
N LYS A 18 8.66 -0.87 14.70
CA LYS A 18 9.94 -1.20 14.05
C LYS A 18 10.07 -0.54 12.68
N ILE A 19 9.04 -0.63 11.83
CA ILE A 19 9.04 0.03 10.51
C ILE A 19 9.27 1.55 10.65
N ARG A 20 8.52 2.22 11.54
CA ARG A 20 8.67 3.67 11.77
C ARG A 20 10.08 4.03 12.23
N ALA A 21 10.62 3.29 13.19
CA ALA A 21 11.98 3.49 13.70
C ALA A 21 13.03 3.30 12.61
N THR A 22 12.95 2.20 11.84
CA THR A 22 13.89 1.91 10.75
C THR A 22 13.87 3.00 9.68
N ILE A 23 12.69 3.47 9.24
CA ILE A 23 12.59 4.55 8.26
C ILE A 23 13.16 5.86 8.82
N ARG A 24 12.86 6.19 10.08
CA ARG A 24 13.38 7.39 10.72
C ARG A 24 14.90 7.40 10.80
N SER A 25 15.51 6.27 11.15
CA SER A 25 16.95 6.13 11.31
C SER A 25 17.72 6.09 9.99
N ASN A 26 17.15 5.49 8.93
CA ASN A 26 17.85 5.31 7.64
C ASN A 26 17.51 6.39 6.61
N ALA A 27 16.46 7.18 6.84
CA ALA A 27 16.08 8.29 5.97
C ALA A 27 15.96 9.59 6.78
N SER A 28 14.75 10.04 7.08
CA SER A 28 14.51 11.19 7.96
C SER A 28 13.10 11.16 8.55
N PRO A 29 12.79 11.96 9.58
CA PRO A 29 11.45 12.03 10.17
C PRO A 29 10.34 12.34 9.15
N ARG A 30 10.64 13.09 8.08
CA ARG A 30 9.67 13.42 7.01
C ARG A 30 9.27 12.21 6.16
N HIS A 31 10.06 11.14 6.17
CA HIS A 31 9.74 9.90 5.45
C HIS A 31 8.90 8.93 6.27
N VAL A 32 8.70 9.19 7.58
CA VAL A 32 7.94 8.29 8.45
C VAL A 32 6.46 8.35 8.05
N PRO A 33 5.84 7.22 7.65
CA PRO A 33 4.44 7.20 7.25
C PRO A 33 3.53 7.48 8.45
N ALA A 34 2.51 8.32 8.26
CA ALA A 34 1.44 8.49 9.24
C ALA A 34 0.70 7.16 9.47
N LYS A 35 0.29 6.53 8.36
CA LYS A 35 -0.49 5.29 8.35
C LYS A 35 0.32 4.14 7.75
N ILE A 36 0.23 2.97 8.40
CA ILE A 36 0.82 1.70 7.92
C ILE A 36 -0.30 0.68 7.89
N ILE A 37 -0.70 0.27 6.68
CA ILE A 37 -1.91 -0.52 6.43
C ILE A 37 -1.49 -1.84 5.78
N LYS A 38 -2.06 -2.95 6.28
CA LYS A 38 -1.86 -4.29 5.70
C LYS A 38 -2.75 -4.42 4.47
N VAL A 39 -2.18 -4.93 3.39
CA VAL A 39 -2.89 -5.22 2.15
C VAL A 39 -2.67 -6.68 1.75
N PRO A 40 -3.63 -7.32 1.07
CA PRO A 40 -3.49 -8.72 0.63
C PRO A 40 -2.36 -8.87 -0.39
N ASP A 41 -2.18 -7.88 -1.26
CA ASP A 41 -1.11 -7.86 -2.25
C ASP A 41 -0.79 -6.42 -2.71
N ILE A 42 0.27 -6.26 -3.49
CA ILE A 42 0.64 -4.99 -4.14
C ILE A 42 0.36 -5.13 -5.64
N PRO A 43 -0.30 -4.15 -6.29
CA PRO A 43 -0.58 -4.23 -7.71
C PRO A 43 0.69 -3.99 -8.54
N TYR A 44 0.89 -4.84 -9.54
CA TYR A 44 2.01 -4.78 -10.48
C TYR A 44 1.53 -4.82 -11.93
N THR A 45 2.33 -4.29 -12.84
CA THR A 45 2.18 -4.57 -14.28
C THR A 45 2.58 -6.02 -14.59
N LEU A 46 2.26 -6.48 -15.80
CA LEU A 46 2.73 -7.78 -16.31
C LEU A 46 4.27 -7.94 -16.25
N ASN A 47 5.01 -6.84 -16.33
CA ASN A 47 6.47 -6.79 -16.22
C ASN A 47 6.95 -6.49 -14.78
N MET A 48 6.15 -6.78 -13.77
CA MET A 48 6.50 -6.66 -12.34
C MET A 48 6.88 -5.25 -11.87
N LYS A 49 6.39 -4.20 -12.55
CA LYS A 49 6.54 -2.81 -12.06
C LYS A 49 5.38 -2.43 -11.15
N LYS A 50 5.67 -1.83 -9.99
CA LYS A 50 4.63 -1.30 -9.08
C LYS A 50 3.82 -0.21 -9.78
N VAL A 51 2.51 -0.17 -9.52
CA VAL A 51 1.60 0.82 -10.12
C VAL A 51 0.97 1.75 -9.09
N GLU A 52 1.80 2.59 -8.49
CA GLU A 52 1.39 3.54 -7.44
C GLU A 52 0.32 4.52 -7.91
N LEU A 53 0.38 4.97 -9.17
CA LEU A 53 -0.61 5.90 -9.72
C LEU A 53 -2.00 5.26 -9.82
N ALA A 54 -2.09 3.97 -10.15
CA ALA A 54 -3.36 3.25 -10.19
C ALA A 54 -3.97 3.17 -8.79
N VAL A 55 -3.17 2.81 -7.79
CA VAL A 55 -3.60 2.81 -6.37
C VAL A 55 -4.09 4.19 -5.95
N LYS A 56 -3.34 5.25 -6.27
CA LYS A 56 -3.75 6.62 -5.94
C LYS A 56 -5.10 6.98 -6.58
N LYS A 57 -5.30 6.67 -7.86
CA LYS A 57 -6.57 6.94 -8.56
C LYS A 57 -7.74 6.25 -7.86
N VAL A 58 -7.57 4.98 -7.51
CA VAL A 58 -8.60 4.17 -6.84
C VAL A 58 -8.99 4.78 -5.49
N ILE A 59 -8.02 5.16 -4.67
CA ILE A 59 -8.28 5.82 -3.37
C ILE A 59 -9.10 7.11 -3.55
N HIS A 60 -8.94 7.82 -4.66
CA HIS A 60 -9.68 9.05 -4.96
C HIS A 60 -10.98 8.81 -5.77
N GLY A 61 -11.43 7.55 -5.90
CA GLY A 61 -12.61 7.19 -6.70
C GLY A 61 -12.46 7.47 -8.20
N GLN A 62 -11.23 7.59 -8.71
CA GLN A 62 -10.95 7.88 -10.12
C GLN A 62 -10.80 6.59 -10.94
N PRO A 63 -11.24 6.59 -12.21
CA PRO A 63 -11.14 5.40 -13.06
C PRO A 63 -9.68 5.05 -13.41
N VAL A 64 -9.38 3.76 -13.38
CA VAL A 64 -8.11 3.20 -13.88
C VAL A 64 -8.34 2.62 -15.27
N LEU A 65 -7.82 3.31 -16.29
CA LEU A 65 -8.08 2.96 -17.70
C LEU A 65 -7.32 1.72 -18.19
N ASN A 66 -6.16 1.42 -17.60
CA ASN A 66 -5.27 0.35 -18.08
C ASN A 66 -5.23 -0.85 -17.13
N LYS A 67 -6.40 -1.31 -16.64
CA LYS A 67 -6.49 -2.50 -15.77
C LYS A 67 -5.94 -3.75 -16.46
N ASP A 68 -6.14 -3.89 -17.78
CA ASP A 68 -5.66 -5.04 -18.57
C ASP A 68 -4.13 -5.18 -18.63
N ALA A 69 -3.40 -4.09 -18.37
CA ALA A 69 -1.93 -4.11 -18.33
C ALA A 69 -1.38 -4.54 -16.95
N LEU A 70 -2.25 -4.83 -16.00
CA LEU A 70 -1.91 -5.23 -14.64
C LEU A 70 -1.93 -6.75 -14.52
N ARG A 71 -1.00 -7.28 -13.72
CA ARG A 71 -0.91 -8.70 -13.41
C ARG A 71 -2.03 -9.16 -12.45
N ASN A 72 -2.38 -8.29 -11.52
CA ASN A 72 -3.32 -8.54 -10.42
C ASN A 72 -4.25 -7.32 -10.26
N PRO A 73 -5.06 -6.98 -11.28
CA PRO A 73 -5.93 -5.80 -11.25
C PRO A 73 -6.99 -5.85 -10.14
N GLU A 74 -7.41 -7.03 -9.70
CA GLU A 74 -8.38 -7.26 -8.62
C GLU A 74 -7.92 -6.71 -7.28
N VAL A 75 -6.59 -6.66 -7.06
CA VAL A 75 -6.00 -6.12 -5.82
C VAL A 75 -6.27 -4.63 -5.69
N LEU A 76 -6.51 -3.92 -6.79
CA LEU A 76 -6.89 -2.51 -6.75
C LEU A 76 -8.19 -2.30 -5.99
N ASP A 77 -9.15 -3.22 -6.08
CA ASP A 77 -10.45 -3.04 -5.46
C ASP A 77 -10.34 -3.03 -3.92
N TYR A 78 -9.28 -3.61 -3.33
CA TYR A 78 -8.99 -3.50 -1.89
C TYR A 78 -8.60 -2.08 -1.46
N PHE A 79 -8.16 -1.23 -2.39
CA PHE A 79 -7.82 0.17 -2.10
C PHE A 79 -9.03 1.10 -2.24
N LEU A 80 -10.17 0.59 -2.72
CA LEU A 80 -11.44 1.32 -2.65
C LEU A 80 -11.90 1.33 -1.19
N ASP A 81 -12.32 2.49 -0.70
CA ASP A 81 -13.00 2.65 0.58
C ASP A 81 -12.25 2.11 1.82
N LEU A 82 -10.91 2.13 1.81
CA LEU A 82 -10.13 1.87 3.02
C LEU A 82 -10.48 2.91 4.09
N GLU A 83 -11.21 2.47 5.13
CA GLU A 83 -11.63 3.30 6.26
C GLU A 83 -10.42 3.99 6.91
N GLU A 84 -9.28 3.28 7.00
CA GLU A 84 -8.06 3.84 7.57
C GLU A 84 -7.55 5.04 6.76
N LEU A 85 -7.95 5.23 5.50
CA LEU A 85 -7.58 6.39 4.69
C LEU A 85 -8.58 7.56 4.79
N GLN A 86 -9.78 7.35 5.33
CA GLN A 86 -10.85 8.36 5.39
C GLN A 86 -10.72 9.32 6.59
N GLU A 87 -10.03 8.93 7.66
CA GLU A 87 -9.89 9.75 8.89
C GLU A 87 -8.45 10.25 9.08
N ASP A 88 -8.22 11.56 9.16
CA ASP A 88 -6.90 12.17 9.43
C ASP A 88 -6.55 12.26 10.92
#